data_AF-A0A9D2NYW6-F1
#
_entry.id   AF-A0A9D2NYW6-F1
#
_cell.length_a   1.000
_cell.length_b   1.000
_cell.length_c   1.000
_cell.angle_alpha   90.00
_cell.angle_beta   90.00
_cell.angle_gamma   90.00
#
_symmetry.space_group_name_H-M   'P 1'
#
loop_
_entity.id
_entity.type
_entity.pdbx_description
1 polymer ?
#
loop_
_entity_poly.entity_id
_entity_poly.type
_entity_poly.pdbx_seq_one_letter_code
_entity_poly.pdbx_strand_id
1 'polypeptide(L)'
;MAQMTQERPTAEAGAEEGLELTRERVEAFLENRREKGCKSATLNKYRHDLTQLWRFLPEEKRIGRGTLAEWRRQMGEEGFNVRTLNARISAANSFLDFMGRRELQLSGLPRLEEDRQPELSRAEYIRLLQTARALEDEWSYLLVKVFALMGIPVQELAGLTVEAAQAGRMALAREGEDRWVRVPGILQAELLGYARRQGRTSGPLFLTRNGRSPGRSRISASMRALCRTAQVPLEKGNPRCLRRFYHSAMEQVEADIRRLAEQAYDRMLEAEQLAIGWEAADRSLPPRT
;
A
#
# COMPACT_ATOMS: atom_id res chain seq x y z
N MET A 1 69.09 4.35 -21.77
CA MET A 1 68.05 4.90 -20.89
C MET A 1 66.71 4.53 -21.50
N ALA A 2 66.00 3.62 -20.84
CA ALA A 2 64.85 2.89 -21.38
C ALA A 2 63.61 3.77 -21.55
N GLN A 3 62.94 3.63 -22.70
CA GLN A 3 61.52 3.98 -22.85
C GLN A 3 60.75 2.66 -22.86
N MET A 4 60.07 2.37 -21.76
CA MET A 4 59.05 1.33 -21.67
C MET A 4 57.77 1.87 -22.29
N THR A 5 57.46 1.44 -23.52
CA THR A 5 56.12 1.55 -24.09
C THR A 5 55.27 0.48 -23.39
N GLN A 6 54.47 0.92 -22.42
CA GLN A 6 53.56 0.08 -21.68
C GLN A 6 52.32 -0.18 -22.56
N GLU A 7 52.27 -1.36 -23.18
CA GLU A 7 51.08 -1.85 -23.85
C GLU A 7 49.93 -1.95 -22.85
N ARG A 8 48.82 -1.26 -23.18
CA ARG A 8 47.53 -1.38 -22.49
C ARG A 8 47.02 -2.82 -22.61
N PRO A 9 46.67 -3.51 -21.51
CA PRO A 9 45.90 -4.73 -21.62
C PRO A 9 44.50 -4.36 -22.11
N THR A 10 44.12 -4.97 -23.22
CA THR A 10 42.85 -4.88 -23.92
C THR A 10 41.68 -5.17 -22.97
N ALA A 11 40.81 -4.18 -22.77
CA ALA A 11 39.60 -4.27 -21.95
C ALA A 11 38.44 -4.98 -22.68
N GLU A 12 38.72 -6.03 -23.45
CA GLU A 12 37.73 -6.69 -24.32
C GLU A 12 37.40 -8.15 -23.94
N ALA A 13 38.01 -8.72 -22.90
CA ALA A 13 37.78 -10.13 -22.53
C ALA A 13 36.64 -10.37 -21.51
N GLY A 14 35.95 -9.33 -21.01
CA GLY A 14 34.94 -9.45 -19.94
C GLY A 14 33.47 -9.33 -20.38
N ALA A 15 33.20 -9.21 -21.69
CA ALA A 15 31.89 -8.80 -22.21
C ALA A 15 30.91 -9.94 -22.56
N GLU A 16 31.32 -11.21 -22.47
CA GLU A 16 30.47 -12.36 -22.87
C GLU A 16 29.85 -13.18 -21.71
N GLU A 17 30.22 -12.95 -20.44
CA GLU A 17 29.71 -13.76 -19.33
C GLU A 17 28.35 -13.27 -18.80
N GLY A 18 27.29 -13.59 -19.53
CA GLY A 18 25.92 -13.52 -19.01
C GLY A 18 25.72 -14.42 -17.78
N LEU A 19 24.88 -14.00 -16.84
CA LEU A 19 24.60 -14.74 -15.61
C LEU A 19 23.61 -15.88 -15.89
N GLU A 20 24.01 -17.12 -15.67
CA GLU A 20 23.09 -18.28 -15.74
C GLU A 20 22.05 -18.26 -14.60
N LEU A 21 20.78 -18.36 -14.96
CA LEU A 21 19.65 -18.43 -14.03
C LEU A 21 19.33 -19.90 -13.74
N THR A 22 19.90 -20.42 -12.65
CA THR A 22 19.65 -21.79 -12.20
C THR A 22 18.66 -21.82 -11.03
N ARG A 23 18.01 -22.98 -10.85
CA ARG A 23 17.11 -23.20 -9.71
C ARG A 23 17.80 -23.00 -8.37
N GLU A 24 19.04 -23.48 -8.25
CA GLU A 24 19.85 -23.36 -7.03
C GLU A 24 20.14 -21.90 -6.67
N ARG A 25 20.51 -21.06 -7.64
CA ARG A 25 20.74 -19.63 -7.43
C ARG A 25 19.46 -18.91 -7.00
N VAL A 26 18.33 -19.26 -7.61
CA VAL A 26 17.02 -18.73 -7.22
C VAL A 26 16.66 -19.15 -5.79
N GLU A 27 16.91 -20.41 -5.40
CA GLU A 27 16.64 -20.88 -4.04
C GLU A 27 17.56 -20.20 -3.01
N ALA A 28 18.85 -20.05 -3.30
CA ALA A 28 19.79 -19.30 -2.45
C ALA A 28 19.36 -17.83 -2.26
N PHE A 29 18.90 -17.18 -3.33
CA PHE A 29 18.33 -15.83 -3.25
C PHE A 29 17.10 -15.77 -2.35
N LEU A 30 16.18 -16.74 -2.49
CA LEU A 30 14.95 -16.78 -1.69
C LEU A 30 15.24 -17.06 -0.21
N GLU A 31 16.25 -17.88 0.10
CA GLU A 31 16.71 -18.10 1.47
C GLU A 31 17.28 -16.81 2.06
N ASN A 32 18.19 -16.13 1.35
CA ASN A 32 18.72 -14.84 1.80
C ASN A 32 17.61 -13.80 2.05
N ARG A 33 16.57 -13.78 1.21
CA ARG A 33 15.40 -12.91 1.42
C ARG A 33 14.56 -13.34 2.62
N ARG A 34 14.45 -14.65 2.89
CA ARG A 34 13.77 -15.17 4.07
C ARG A 34 14.49 -14.77 5.36
N GLU A 35 15.81 -14.93 5.41
CA GLU A 35 16.65 -14.50 6.54
C GLU A 35 16.53 -13.00 6.83
N LYS A 36 16.37 -12.19 5.78
CA LYS A 36 16.09 -10.75 5.86
C LYS A 36 14.65 -10.39 6.24
N GLY A 37 13.84 -11.35 6.69
CA GLY A 37 12.47 -11.13 7.17
C GLY A 37 11.40 -10.95 6.08
N CYS A 38 11.65 -11.39 4.83
CA CYS A 38 10.62 -11.30 3.79
C CYS A 38 9.46 -12.28 4.05
N LYS A 39 8.23 -11.77 4.00
CA LYS A 39 7.00 -12.58 4.13
C LYS A 39 6.92 -13.66 3.04
N SER A 40 6.32 -14.80 3.38
CA SER A 40 6.12 -15.95 2.47
C SER A 40 5.44 -15.58 1.14
N ALA A 41 4.48 -14.65 1.17
CA ALA A 41 3.82 -14.14 -0.03
C ALA A 41 4.78 -13.42 -0.99
N THR A 42 5.74 -12.66 -0.44
CA THR A 42 6.76 -11.95 -1.22
C THR A 42 7.77 -12.94 -1.81
N LEU A 43 8.17 -13.95 -1.05
CA LEU A 43 9.05 -15.02 -1.53
C LEU A 43 8.41 -15.82 -2.68
N ASN A 44 7.13 -16.18 -2.55
CA ASN A 44 6.39 -16.86 -3.61
C ASN A 44 6.27 -15.99 -4.86
N LYS A 45 6.13 -14.67 -4.70
CA LYS A 45 6.13 -13.74 -5.81
C LYS A 45 7.47 -13.67 -6.52
N TYR A 46 8.57 -13.52 -5.79
CA TYR A 46 9.92 -13.59 -6.38
C TYR A 46 10.15 -14.89 -7.13
N ARG A 47 9.78 -16.03 -6.53
CA ARG A 47 9.87 -17.35 -7.17
C ARG A 47 9.09 -17.37 -8.49
N HIS A 48 7.83 -16.93 -8.46
CA HIS A 48 6.99 -16.88 -9.65
C HIS A 48 7.60 -15.99 -10.74
N ASP A 49 7.97 -14.76 -10.41
CA ASP A 49 8.49 -13.78 -11.36
C ASP A 49 9.83 -14.25 -11.98
N LEU A 50 10.74 -14.83 -11.17
CA LEU A 50 12.00 -15.41 -11.66
C LEU A 50 11.77 -16.68 -12.50
N THR A 51 10.73 -17.46 -12.20
CA THR A 51 10.33 -18.60 -13.05
C THR A 51 9.82 -18.11 -14.41
N GLN A 52 9.10 -16.98 -14.45
CA GLN A 52 8.68 -16.39 -15.73
C GLN A 52 9.87 -15.89 -16.54
N LEU A 53 10.87 -15.28 -15.88
CA LEU A 53 12.12 -14.91 -16.54
C LEU A 53 12.81 -16.15 -17.10
N TRP A 54 12.97 -17.21 -16.32
CA TRP A 54 13.60 -18.47 -16.76
C TRP A 54 12.93 -19.07 -18.00
N ARG A 55 11.60 -18.98 -18.10
CA ARG A 55 10.84 -19.44 -19.26
C ARG A 55 11.07 -18.60 -20.50
N PHE A 56 11.27 -17.29 -20.33
CA PHE A 56 11.60 -16.37 -21.41
C PHE A 56 13.03 -16.55 -21.93
N LEU A 57 13.98 -16.91 -21.06
CA LEU A 57 15.38 -17.04 -21.45
C LEU A 57 15.59 -18.15 -22.50
N PRO A 58 16.58 -17.99 -23.40
CA PRO A 58 17.09 -19.04 -24.30
C PRO A 58 17.48 -20.34 -23.59
N GLU A 59 17.83 -21.38 -24.35
CA GLU A 59 18.15 -22.71 -23.81
C GLU A 59 19.28 -22.68 -22.78
N GLU A 60 20.24 -21.77 -22.96
CA GLU A 60 21.40 -21.58 -22.09
C GLU A 60 21.03 -20.92 -20.74
N LYS A 61 19.80 -20.42 -20.60
CA LYS A 61 19.28 -19.76 -19.39
C LYS A 61 20.17 -18.64 -18.86
N ARG A 62 20.82 -17.88 -19.76
CA ARG A 62 21.71 -16.77 -19.41
C ARG A 62 21.03 -15.41 -19.51
N ILE A 63 21.25 -14.58 -18.50
CA ILE A 63 20.88 -13.16 -18.46
C ILE A 63 22.08 -12.35 -18.91
N GLY A 64 22.00 -11.75 -20.09
CA GLY A 64 23.00 -10.85 -20.64
C GLY A 64 22.57 -9.38 -20.57
N ARG A 65 23.43 -8.50 -21.11
CA ARG A 65 23.06 -7.08 -21.31
C ARG A 65 21.87 -7.02 -22.28
N GLY A 66 20.85 -6.24 -21.93
CA GLY A 66 19.65 -6.08 -22.76
C GLY A 66 18.58 -7.17 -22.59
N THR A 67 18.89 -8.31 -21.96
CA THR A 67 17.90 -9.40 -21.76
C THR A 67 16.66 -8.93 -20.99
N LEU A 68 16.83 -8.12 -19.93
CA LEU A 68 15.69 -7.59 -19.18
C LEU A 68 14.89 -6.54 -19.97
N ALA A 69 15.52 -5.80 -20.89
CA ALA A 69 14.84 -4.85 -21.76
C ALA A 69 14.00 -5.57 -22.81
N GLU A 70 14.57 -6.64 -23.40
CA GLU A 70 13.87 -7.53 -24.32
C GLU A 70 12.66 -8.19 -23.64
N TRP A 71 12.87 -8.76 -22.46
CA TRP A 71 11.80 -9.38 -21.68
C TRP A 71 10.68 -8.39 -21.37
N ARG A 72 11.03 -7.15 -21.01
CA ARG A 72 10.05 -6.08 -20.76
C ARG A 72 9.26 -5.75 -22.02
N ARG A 73 9.91 -5.69 -23.19
CA ARG A 73 9.26 -5.39 -24.47
C ARG A 73 8.27 -6.49 -24.85
N GLN A 74 8.69 -7.76 -24.82
CA GLN A 74 7.82 -8.90 -25.10
C GLN A 74 6.60 -8.92 -24.18
N MET A 75 6.79 -8.75 -22.86
CA MET A 75 5.64 -8.69 -21.96
C MET A 75 4.71 -7.50 -22.25
N GLY A 76 5.24 -6.39 -22.77
CA GLY A 76 4.41 -5.27 -23.23
C GLY A 76 3.56 -5.62 -24.46
N GLU A 77 4.14 -6.33 -25.42
CA GLU A 77 3.46 -6.84 -26.62
C GLU A 77 2.39 -7.89 -26.28
N GLU A 78 2.63 -8.72 -25.26
CA GLU A 78 1.66 -9.67 -24.70
C GLU A 78 0.52 -9.00 -23.91
N GLY A 79 0.52 -7.66 -23.78
CA GLY A 79 -0.54 -6.88 -23.16
C GLY A 79 -0.49 -6.84 -21.63
N PHE A 80 0.65 -7.17 -21.00
CA PHE A 80 0.79 -7.02 -19.55
C PHE A 80 0.76 -5.54 -19.15
N ASN A 81 0.00 -5.23 -18.10
CA ASN A 81 0.00 -3.86 -17.56
C ASN A 81 1.39 -3.48 -17.00
N VAL A 82 1.69 -2.17 -17.03
CA VAL A 82 2.98 -1.60 -16.62
C VAL A 82 3.37 -1.96 -15.19
N ARG A 83 2.40 -2.15 -14.29
CA ARG A 83 2.66 -2.59 -12.91
C ARG A 83 3.20 -4.02 -12.85
N THR A 84 2.66 -4.92 -13.65
CA THR A 84 3.16 -6.30 -13.73
C THR A 84 4.56 -6.32 -14.34
N LEU A 85 4.80 -5.52 -15.40
CA LEU A 85 6.12 -5.35 -16.00
C LEU A 85 7.14 -4.88 -14.94
N ASN A 86 6.85 -3.77 -14.26
CA ASN A 86 7.74 -3.20 -13.25
C ASN A 86 7.97 -4.17 -12.07
N ALA A 87 6.94 -4.90 -11.64
CA ALA A 87 7.09 -5.87 -10.56
C ALA A 87 8.05 -7.02 -10.94
N ARG A 88 7.91 -7.56 -12.14
CA ARG A 88 8.75 -8.66 -12.65
C ARG A 88 10.19 -8.21 -12.88
N ILE A 89 10.40 -7.02 -13.46
CA ILE A 89 11.74 -6.45 -13.63
C ILE A 89 12.37 -6.13 -12.27
N SER A 90 11.62 -5.61 -11.31
CA SER A 90 12.13 -5.40 -9.94
C SER A 90 12.54 -6.70 -9.25
N ALA A 91 11.81 -7.80 -9.48
CA ALA A 91 12.19 -9.12 -9.00
C ALA A 91 13.52 -9.59 -9.59
N ALA A 92 13.69 -9.44 -10.92
CA ALA A 92 14.94 -9.76 -11.60
C ALA A 92 16.11 -8.87 -11.15
N ASN A 93 15.91 -7.56 -11.03
CA ASN A 93 16.94 -6.63 -10.54
C ASN A 93 17.38 -6.97 -9.10
N SER A 94 16.42 -7.33 -8.23
CA SER A 94 16.70 -7.72 -6.85
C SER A 94 17.51 -9.02 -6.75
N PHE A 95 17.30 -9.95 -7.69
CA PHE A 95 18.09 -11.17 -7.82
C PHE A 95 19.50 -10.87 -8.37
N LEU A 96 19.61 -10.04 -9.40
CA LEU A 96 20.90 -9.64 -9.96
C LEU A 96 21.77 -8.87 -8.96
N ASP A 97 21.16 -8.03 -8.12
CA ASP A 97 21.84 -7.36 -7.00
C ASP A 97 22.43 -8.37 -6.01
N PHE A 98 21.66 -9.39 -5.64
CA PHE A 98 22.12 -10.47 -4.76
C PHE A 98 23.28 -11.28 -5.38
N MET A 99 23.24 -11.49 -6.69
CA MET A 99 24.31 -12.17 -7.43
C MET A 99 25.52 -11.26 -7.72
N GLY A 100 25.50 -10.00 -7.29
CA GLY A 100 26.58 -9.03 -7.54
C GLY A 100 26.68 -8.52 -8.98
N ARG A 101 25.67 -8.78 -9.82
CA ARG A 101 25.65 -8.46 -11.26
C ARG A 101 24.80 -7.22 -11.56
N ARG A 102 25.12 -6.08 -10.93
CA ARG A 102 24.36 -4.83 -11.06
C ARG A 102 24.34 -4.27 -12.48
N GLU A 103 25.38 -4.52 -13.26
CA GLU A 103 25.53 -4.10 -14.65
C GLU A 103 24.54 -4.76 -15.61
N LEU A 104 23.88 -5.85 -15.19
CA LEU A 104 22.83 -6.54 -15.95
C LEU A 104 21.42 -6.04 -15.61
N GLN A 105 21.28 -5.13 -14.63
CA GLN A 105 19.99 -4.62 -14.21
C GLN A 105 19.39 -3.66 -15.24
N LEU A 106 18.06 -3.62 -15.28
CA LEU A 106 17.33 -2.61 -16.04
C LEU A 106 16.93 -1.45 -15.11
N SER A 107 17.59 -0.30 -15.28
CA SER A 107 17.24 0.94 -14.58
C SER A 107 16.14 1.71 -15.32
N GLY A 108 15.62 2.79 -14.72
CA GLY A 108 14.65 3.67 -15.39
C GLY A 108 13.28 3.04 -15.61
N LEU A 109 12.84 2.16 -14.70
CA LEU A 109 11.44 1.71 -14.71
C LEU A 109 10.52 2.94 -14.59
N PRO A 110 9.48 3.05 -15.43
CA PRO A 110 8.59 4.19 -15.39
C PRO A 110 8.02 4.29 -13.98
N ARG A 111 8.18 5.47 -13.37
CA ARG A 111 7.42 5.80 -12.18
C ARG A 111 5.97 5.79 -12.64
N LEU A 112 5.24 4.77 -12.20
CA LEU A 112 3.79 4.84 -12.24
C LEU A 112 3.46 6.08 -11.42
N GLU A 113 2.91 7.13 -12.04
CA GLU A 113 2.16 8.12 -11.29
C GLU A 113 1.28 7.31 -10.34
N GLU A 114 1.41 7.57 -9.03
CA GLU A 114 0.66 6.83 -8.02
C GLU A 114 -0.76 6.73 -8.52
N ASP A 115 -1.19 5.51 -8.93
CA ASP A 115 -2.51 5.31 -9.54
C ASP A 115 -3.46 6.17 -8.73
N ARG A 116 -4.04 7.21 -9.36
CA ARG A 116 -5.13 7.98 -8.77
C ARG A 116 -6.22 6.95 -8.52
N GLN A 117 -6.16 6.30 -7.36
CA GLN A 117 -7.11 5.27 -7.01
C GLN A 117 -8.44 5.98 -7.02
N PRO A 118 -9.41 5.48 -7.79
CA PRO A 118 -10.68 6.15 -7.92
C PRO A 118 -11.25 6.31 -6.52
N GLU A 119 -11.51 7.56 -6.14
CA GLU A 119 -11.92 7.91 -4.79
C GLU A 119 -13.43 7.71 -4.66
N LEU A 120 -13.83 7.11 -3.55
CA LEU A 120 -15.24 6.93 -3.24
C LEU A 120 -15.77 8.25 -2.68
N SER A 121 -16.81 8.82 -3.28
CA SER A 121 -17.51 9.96 -2.71
C SER A 121 -18.35 9.56 -1.50
N ARG A 122 -18.67 10.54 -0.65
CA ARG A 122 -19.58 10.31 0.49
C ARG A 122 -20.94 9.77 0.03
N ALA A 123 -21.47 10.26 -1.08
CA ALA A 123 -22.74 9.80 -1.64
C ALA A 123 -22.66 8.34 -2.11
N GLU A 124 -21.58 7.95 -2.80
CA GLU A 124 -21.35 6.55 -3.20
C GLU A 124 -21.21 5.63 -1.98
N TYR A 125 -20.47 6.05 -0.95
CA TYR A 125 -20.36 5.31 0.31
C TYR A 125 -21.72 5.07 0.97
N ILE A 126 -22.55 6.10 1.08
CA ILE A 126 -23.89 5.96 1.66
C ILE A 126 -24.77 5.04 0.81
N ARG A 127 -24.72 5.13 -0.52
CA ARG A 127 -25.44 4.20 -1.41
C ARG A 127 -25.00 2.75 -1.19
N LEU A 128 -23.70 2.48 -1.08
CA LEU A 128 -23.22 1.12 -0.77
C LEU A 128 -23.82 0.57 0.53
N LEU A 129 -23.88 1.39 1.58
CA LEU A 129 -24.48 0.98 2.85
C LEU A 129 -25.99 0.75 2.74
N GLN A 130 -26.71 1.64 2.05
CA GLN A 130 -28.15 1.51 1.81
C GLN A 130 -28.47 0.24 1.02
N THR A 131 -27.73 0.00 -0.07
CA THR A 131 -27.88 -1.21 -0.88
C THR A 131 -27.56 -2.46 -0.07
N ALA A 132 -26.50 -2.48 0.73
CA ALA A 132 -26.17 -3.65 1.54
C ALA A 132 -27.27 -3.95 2.57
N ARG A 133 -27.86 -2.92 3.18
CA ARG A 133 -29.02 -3.07 4.08
C ARG A 133 -30.25 -3.59 3.35
N ALA A 134 -30.57 -3.07 2.16
CA ALA A 134 -31.71 -3.50 1.38
C ALA A 134 -31.59 -4.96 0.90
N LEU A 135 -30.36 -5.44 0.70
CA LEU A 135 -30.06 -6.83 0.37
C LEU A 135 -29.94 -7.75 1.61
N GLU A 136 -30.11 -7.20 2.82
CA GLU A 136 -29.84 -7.89 4.08
C GLU A 136 -28.43 -8.51 4.17
N ASP A 137 -27.48 -7.97 3.38
CA ASP A 137 -26.08 -8.40 3.35
C ASP A 137 -25.29 -7.66 4.44
N GLU A 138 -25.55 -8.05 5.68
CA GLU A 138 -24.88 -7.51 6.87
C GLU A 138 -23.35 -7.69 6.81
N TRP A 139 -22.87 -8.77 6.19
CA TRP A 139 -21.44 -9.05 6.06
C TRP A 139 -20.74 -8.01 5.19
N SER A 140 -21.27 -7.73 3.99
CA SER A 140 -20.71 -6.69 3.11
C SER A 140 -20.90 -5.29 3.71
N TYR A 141 -22.04 -5.03 4.36
CA TYR A 141 -22.29 -3.76 5.06
C TYR A 141 -21.20 -3.45 6.10
N LEU A 142 -20.88 -4.40 6.96
CA LEU A 142 -19.87 -4.20 8.01
C LEU A 142 -18.46 -4.12 7.42
N LEU A 143 -18.13 -4.87 6.37
CA LEU A 143 -16.82 -4.74 5.73
C LEU A 143 -16.63 -3.35 5.09
N VAL A 144 -17.66 -2.83 4.44
CA VAL A 144 -17.64 -1.46 3.89
C VAL A 144 -17.36 -0.47 5.02
N LYS A 145 -18.08 -0.56 6.14
CA LYS A 145 -17.85 0.29 7.32
C LYS A 145 -16.45 0.13 7.92
N VAL A 146 -15.98 -1.10 8.13
CA VAL A 146 -14.66 -1.36 8.73
C VAL A 146 -13.55 -0.68 7.93
N PHE A 147 -13.51 -0.88 6.61
CA PHE A 147 -12.46 -0.27 5.80
C PHE A 147 -12.62 1.25 5.65
N ALA A 148 -13.86 1.75 5.55
CA ALA A 148 -14.15 3.17 5.43
C ALA A 148 -13.98 3.98 6.72
N LEU A 149 -14.09 3.34 7.89
CA LEU A 149 -14.05 4.01 9.20
C LEU A 149 -12.77 3.75 9.99
N MET A 150 -12.01 2.69 9.68
CA MET A 150 -10.76 2.38 10.39
C MET A 150 -9.51 2.49 9.50
N GLY A 151 -9.67 2.53 8.16
CA GLY A 151 -8.54 2.67 7.24
C GLY A 151 -7.52 1.52 7.29
N ILE A 152 -7.93 0.34 7.79
CA ILE A 152 -7.04 -0.80 7.98
C ILE A 152 -6.75 -1.54 6.66
N PRO A 153 -5.55 -2.13 6.50
CA PRO A 153 -5.29 -3.07 5.41
C PRO A 153 -6.15 -4.33 5.53
N VAL A 154 -6.45 -4.99 4.41
CA VAL A 154 -7.18 -6.27 4.40
C VAL A 154 -6.48 -7.35 5.21
N GLN A 155 -5.15 -7.31 5.24
CA GLN A 155 -4.30 -8.25 5.97
C GLN A 155 -4.52 -8.18 7.49
N GLU A 156 -4.94 -7.01 7.98
CA GLU A 156 -5.18 -6.76 9.41
C GLU A 156 -6.62 -7.11 9.82
N LEU A 157 -7.50 -7.45 8.87
CA LEU A 157 -8.90 -7.78 9.14
C LEU A 157 -9.03 -8.96 10.11
N ALA A 158 -8.09 -9.91 10.10
CA ALA A 158 -8.06 -11.03 11.04
C ALA A 158 -7.83 -10.58 12.50
N GLY A 159 -7.18 -9.45 12.71
CA GLY A 159 -6.98 -8.85 14.04
C GLY A 159 -8.23 -8.14 14.58
N LEU A 160 -9.26 -7.93 13.76
CA LEU A 160 -10.52 -7.36 14.21
C LEU A 160 -11.36 -8.45 14.88
N THR A 161 -11.08 -8.67 16.16
CA THR A 161 -11.72 -9.68 17.00
C THR A 161 -12.87 -9.11 17.85
N VAL A 162 -13.65 -9.99 18.48
CA VAL A 162 -14.67 -9.60 19.47
C VAL A 162 -14.03 -8.80 20.60
N GLU A 163 -12.87 -9.24 21.10
CA GLU A 163 -12.13 -8.59 22.17
C GLU A 163 -11.60 -7.22 21.74
N ALA A 164 -11.09 -7.09 20.51
CA ALA A 164 -10.67 -5.80 19.96
C ALA A 164 -11.85 -4.81 19.82
N ALA A 165 -13.01 -5.31 19.40
CA ALA A 165 -14.23 -4.50 19.33
C ALA A 165 -14.72 -4.08 20.71
N GLN A 166 -14.66 -4.96 21.73
CA GLN A 166 -14.98 -4.63 23.13
C GLN A 166 -14.01 -3.61 23.74
N ALA A 167 -12.71 -3.76 23.46
CA ALA A 167 -11.68 -2.83 23.92
C ALA A 167 -11.71 -1.48 23.19
N GLY A 168 -12.45 -1.38 22.08
CA GLY A 168 -12.50 -0.19 21.24
C GLY A 168 -11.20 0.12 20.50
N ARG A 169 -10.26 -0.83 20.44
CA ARG A 169 -8.97 -0.69 19.77
C ARG A 169 -8.46 -2.05 19.28
N MET A 170 -7.73 -2.02 18.18
CA MET A 170 -7.16 -3.19 17.52
C MET A 170 -5.65 -3.00 17.32
N ALA A 171 -4.85 -4.00 17.65
CA ALA A 171 -3.41 -3.97 17.37
C ALA A 171 -3.14 -4.28 15.88
N LEU A 172 -2.11 -3.66 15.31
CA LEU A 172 -1.64 -3.93 13.95
C LEU A 172 -0.43 -4.87 13.97
N ALA A 173 -0.40 -5.86 13.08
CA ALA A 173 0.61 -6.92 13.05
C ALA A 173 1.95 -6.50 12.38
N ARG A 174 2.44 -5.27 12.57
CA ARG A 174 3.80 -4.88 12.14
C ARG A 174 4.79 -5.10 13.28
N GLU A 175 5.79 -5.93 13.02
CA GLU A 175 6.93 -6.16 13.91
C GLU A 175 7.65 -4.83 14.21
N GLY A 176 7.80 -4.50 15.49
CA GLY A 176 8.66 -3.41 15.98
C GLY A 176 7.96 -2.19 16.57
N GLU A 177 6.64 -2.04 16.46
CA GLU A 177 5.93 -0.87 17.02
C GLU A 177 4.48 -1.22 17.40
N ASP A 178 4.09 -0.97 18.66
CA ASP A 178 2.74 -1.16 19.19
C ASP A 178 1.77 -0.13 18.58
N ARG A 179 1.39 -0.37 17.32
CA ARG A 179 0.45 0.49 16.61
C ARG A 179 -0.98 0.00 16.83
N TRP A 180 -1.76 0.85 17.49
CA TRP A 180 -3.18 0.62 17.72
C TRP A 180 -4.03 1.42 16.73
N VAL A 181 -5.13 0.82 16.27
CA VAL A 181 -6.19 1.49 15.52
C VAL A 181 -7.44 1.55 16.38
N ARG A 182 -8.03 2.75 16.47
CA ARG A 182 -9.29 2.96 17.18
C ARG A 182 -10.44 2.30 16.42
N VAL A 183 -11.30 1.58 17.13
CA VAL A 183 -12.60 1.13 16.63
C VAL A 183 -13.64 2.18 17.06
N PRO A 184 -14.25 2.95 16.14
CA PRO A 184 -15.24 3.95 16.52
C PRO A 184 -16.42 3.35 17.29
N GLY A 185 -16.92 4.04 18.34
CA GLY A 185 -17.98 3.51 19.22
C GLY A 185 -19.24 3.06 18.47
N ILE A 186 -19.64 3.81 17.43
CA ILE A 186 -20.77 3.42 16.56
C ILE A 186 -20.53 2.09 15.84
N LEU A 187 -19.28 1.82 15.44
CA LEU A 187 -18.90 0.58 14.77
C LEU A 187 -18.75 -0.57 15.77
N GLN A 188 -18.25 -0.31 16.98
CA GLN A 188 -18.17 -1.31 18.04
C GLN A 188 -19.54 -1.95 18.31
N ALA A 189 -20.57 -1.13 18.51
CA ALA A 189 -21.92 -1.61 18.79
C ALA A 189 -22.45 -2.53 17.67
N GLU A 190 -22.26 -2.14 16.41
CA GLU A 190 -22.66 -2.94 15.25
C GLU A 190 -21.86 -4.25 15.14
N LEU A 191 -20.53 -4.19 15.32
CA LEU A 191 -19.65 -5.37 15.28
C LEU A 191 -19.99 -6.39 16.37
N LEU A 192 -20.27 -5.92 17.60
CA LEU A 192 -20.67 -6.78 18.72
C LEU A 192 -22.08 -7.35 18.51
N GLY A 193 -23.00 -6.56 17.95
CA GLY A 193 -24.32 -7.05 17.56
C GLY A 193 -24.23 -8.16 16.51
N TYR A 194 -23.36 -7.97 15.51
CA TYR A 194 -23.07 -8.97 14.50
C TYR A 194 -22.41 -10.22 15.09
N ALA A 195 -21.44 -10.07 15.99
CA ALA A 195 -20.82 -11.21 16.69
C ALA A 195 -21.87 -12.09 17.37
N ARG A 196 -22.81 -11.48 18.11
CA ARG A 196 -23.92 -12.19 18.77
C ARG A 196 -24.81 -12.93 17.76
N ARG A 197 -25.23 -12.28 16.67
CA ARG A 197 -26.04 -12.91 15.61
C ARG A 197 -25.32 -14.07 14.93
N GLN A 198 -23.99 -14.00 14.83
CA GLN A 198 -23.15 -15.06 14.29
C GLN A 198 -22.75 -16.12 15.32
N GLY A 199 -23.23 -16.04 16.57
CA GLY A 199 -22.90 -16.98 17.65
C GLY A 199 -21.42 -16.92 18.07
N ARG A 200 -20.75 -15.77 17.90
CA ARG A 200 -19.33 -15.59 18.20
C ARG A 200 -19.14 -14.89 19.53
N THR A 201 -18.47 -15.58 20.46
CA THR A 201 -18.12 -15.05 21.78
C THR A 201 -16.67 -14.57 21.87
N SER A 202 -15.79 -15.05 20.98
CA SER A 202 -14.36 -14.70 20.95
C SER A 202 -13.74 -14.81 19.56
N GLY A 203 -12.57 -14.20 19.39
CA GLY A 203 -11.75 -14.32 18.18
C GLY A 203 -12.22 -13.47 16.99
N PRO A 204 -11.70 -13.73 15.77
CA PRO A 204 -11.93 -12.88 14.62
C PRO A 204 -13.41 -12.77 14.23
N LEU A 205 -13.88 -11.54 13.97
CA LEU A 205 -15.27 -11.26 13.63
C LEU A 205 -15.64 -11.77 12.23
N PHE A 206 -14.73 -11.61 11.27
CA PHE A 206 -14.97 -11.98 9.87
C PHE A 206 -14.27 -13.29 9.54
N LEU A 207 -15.06 -14.36 9.45
CA LEU A 207 -14.58 -15.70 9.12
C LEU A 207 -15.37 -16.29 7.95
N THR A 208 -14.70 -17.13 7.18
CA THR A 208 -15.31 -18.00 6.17
C THR A 208 -16.01 -19.18 6.84
N ARG A 209 -16.79 -19.97 6.07
CA ARG A 209 -17.40 -21.22 6.55
C ARG A 209 -16.39 -22.19 7.20
N ASN A 210 -15.13 -22.13 6.79
CA ASN A 210 -14.06 -22.99 7.30
C ASN A 210 -13.29 -22.36 8.48
N GLY A 211 -13.83 -21.31 9.11
CA GLY A 211 -13.22 -20.66 10.27
C GLY A 211 -11.95 -19.85 9.98
N ARG A 212 -11.65 -19.56 8.71
CA ARG A 212 -10.48 -18.75 8.30
C ARG A 212 -10.87 -17.33 7.93
N SER A 213 -9.96 -16.37 8.15
CA SER A 213 -10.15 -14.99 7.68
C SER A 213 -10.39 -14.94 6.15
N PRO A 214 -11.34 -14.13 5.65
CA PRO A 214 -11.67 -14.09 4.24
C PRO A 214 -10.52 -13.53 3.39
N GLY A 215 -10.21 -14.23 2.30
CA GLY A 215 -9.18 -13.79 1.36
C GLY A 215 -9.57 -12.52 0.59
N ARG A 216 -8.56 -11.78 0.12
CA ARG A 216 -8.73 -10.52 -0.64
C ARG A 216 -9.67 -10.65 -1.84
N SER A 217 -9.60 -11.78 -2.55
CA SER A 217 -10.42 -12.05 -3.73
C SER A 217 -11.91 -12.15 -3.36
N ARG A 218 -12.25 -12.83 -2.27
CA ARG A 218 -13.64 -12.95 -1.78
C ARG A 218 -14.20 -11.59 -1.38
N ILE A 219 -13.44 -10.83 -0.60
CA ILE A 219 -13.85 -9.48 -0.16
C ILE A 219 -14.07 -8.58 -1.38
N SER A 220 -13.12 -8.56 -2.32
CA SER A 220 -13.25 -7.73 -3.53
C SER A 220 -14.41 -8.18 -4.42
N ALA A 221 -14.68 -9.49 -4.51
CA ALA A 221 -15.82 -10.00 -5.28
C ALA A 221 -17.15 -9.54 -4.68
N SER A 222 -17.34 -9.64 -3.36
CA SER A 222 -18.57 -9.16 -2.71
C SER A 222 -18.71 -7.64 -2.82
N MET A 223 -17.63 -6.88 -2.62
CA MET A 223 -17.66 -5.42 -2.78
C MET A 223 -18.01 -4.99 -4.20
N ARG A 224 -17.49 -5.68 -5.23
CA ARG A 224 -17.87 -5.42 -6.63
C ARG A 224 -19.32 -5.78 -6.92
N ALA A 225 -19.81 -6.89 -6.37
CA ALA A 225 -21.21 -7.26 -6.49
C ALA A 225 -22.10 -6.18 -5.87
N LEU A 226 -21.76 -5.69 -4.68
CA LEU A 226 -22.46 -4.59 -4.03
C LEU A 226 -22.40 -3.30 -4.84
N CYS A 227 -21.23 -2.94 -5.40
CA CYS A 227 -21.08 -1.77 -6.26
C CYS A 227 -21.98 -1.83 -7.49
N ARG A 228 -22.10 -3.01 -8.12
CA ARG A 228 -22.98 -3.21 -9.28
C ARG A 228 -24.43 -2.84 -8.93
N THR A 229 -24.93 -3.35 -7.81
CA THR A 229 -26.31 -3.08 -7.38
C THR A 229 -26.48 -1.63 -6.91
N ALA A 230 -25.47 -1.05 -6.25
CA ALA A 230 -25.48 0.33 -5.77
C ALA A 230 -25.22 1.39 -6.84
N GLN A 231 -25.03 0.97 -8.10
CA GLN A 231 -24.64 1.83 -9.23
C GLN A 231 -23.39 2.67 -8.91
N VAL A 232 -22.39 2.03 -8.31
CA VAL A 232 -21.06 2.59 -8.05
C VAL A 232 -20.07 1.95 -9.03
N PRO A 233 -19.14 2.73 -9.62
CA PRO A 233 -18.12 2.17 -10.53
C PRO A 233 -17.38 0.97 -9.93
N LEU A 234 -17.29 -0.14 -10.67
CA LEU A 234 -16.78 -1.42 -10.16
C LEU A 234 -15.30 -1.36 -9.74
N GLU A 235 -14.52 -0.47 -10.35
CA GLU A 235 -13.14 -0.15 -9.96
C GLU A 235 -13.02 0.33 -8.50
N LYS A 236 -14.04 1.01 -7.97
CA LYS A 236 -14.10 1.49 -6.58
C LYS A 236 -14.49 0.37 -5.59
N GLY A 237 -14.99 -0.76 -6.10
CA GLY A 237 -15.44 -1.91 -5.31
C GLY A 237 -14.31 -2.76 -4.75
N ASN A 238 -13.40 -2.17 -3.98
CA ASN A 238 -12.32 -2.90 -3.34
C ASN A 238 -11.87 -2.22 -2.03
N PRO A 239 -11.23 -2.97 -1.11
CA PRO A 239 -10.83 -2.42 0.19
C PRO A 239 -9.83 -1.26 0.12
N ARG A 240 -9.04 -1.15 -0.96
CA ARG A 240 -8.06 -0.06 -1.09
C ARG A 240 -8.76 1.29 -1.31
N CYS A 241 -9.82 1.33 -2.13
CA CYS A 241 -10.59 2.56 -2.33
C CYS A 241 -11.34 2.98 -1.06
N LEU A 242 -11.91 2.04 -0.30
CA LEU A 242 -12.52 2.34 1.01
C LEU A 242 -11.49 2.85 2.02
N ARG A 243 -10.29 2.28 2.02
CA ARG A 243 -9.18 2.77 2.84
C ARG A 243 -8.73 4.16 2.42
N ARG A 244 -8.66 4.46 1.11
CA ARG A 244 -8.36 5.82 0.61
C ARG A 244 -9.43 6.80 1.04
N PHE A 245 -10.71 6.42 1.01
CA PHE A 245 -11.81 7.23 1.52
C PHE A 245 -11.61 7.62 3.00
N TYR A 246 -11.18 6.67 3.84
CA TYR A 246 -10.82 6.98 5.23
C TYR A 246 -9.69 8.01 5.32
N HIS A 247 -8.56 7.77 4.64
CA HIS A 247 -7.39 8.64 4.74
C HIS A 247 -7.68 10.05 4.21
N SER A 248 -8.38 10.16 3.09
CA SER A 248 -8.75 11.47 2.51
C SER A 248 -9.67 12.25 3.46
N ALA A 249 -10.59 11.57 4.15
CA ALA A 249 -11.41 12.21 5.17
C ALA A 249 -10.60 12.67 6.40
N MET A 250 -9.63 11.87 6.85
CA MET A 250 -8.74 12.25 7.97
C MET A 250 -7.81 13.41 7.60
N GLU A 251 -7.20 13.36 6.41
CA GLU A 251 -6.35 14.43 5.88
C GLU A 251 -7.11 15.76 5.81
N GLN A 252 -8.37 15.74 5.37
CA GLN A 252 -9.23 16.92 5.37
C GLN A 252 -9.50 17.46 6.78
N VAL A 253 -9.86 16.58 7.72
CA VAL A 253 -10.10 16.98 9.12
C VAL A 253 -8.84 17.56 9.76
N GLU A 254 -7.68 16.94 9.53
CA GLU A 254 -6.40 17.44 10.04
C GLU A 254 -6.02 18.80 9.43
N ALA A 255 -6.27 19.00 8.13
CA ALA A 255 -6.06 20.28 7.47
C ALA A 255 -6.97 21.38 8.05
N ASP A 256 -8.24 21.06 8.30
CA ASP A 256 -9.20 22.01 8.89
C ASP A 256 -8.80 22.38 10.33
N ILE A 257 -8.38 21.41 11.15
CA ILE A 257 -7.89 21.65 12.51
C ILE A 257 -6.63 22.53 12.48
N ARG A 258 -5.69 22.25 11.59
CA ARG A 258 -4.46 23.05 11.43
C ARG A 258 -4.80 24.51 11.12
N ARG A 259 -5.70 24.73 10.15
CA ARG A 259 -6.15 26.08 9.78
C ARG A 259 -6.81 26.81 10.95
N LEU A 260 -7.62 26.12 11.75
CA LEU A 260 -8.24 26.71 12.94
C LEU A 260 -7.21 27.07 14.01
N ALA A 261 -6.17 26.25 14.19
CA ALA A 261 -5.08 26.52 15.12
C ALA A 261 -4.26 27.74 14.70
N GLU A 262 -3.92 27.85 13.41
CA GLU A 262 -3.24 29.01 12.83
C GLU A 262 -4.06 30.29 13.05
N GLN A 263 -5.35 30.28 12.70
CA GLN A 263 -6.26 31.41 12.93
C GLN A 263 -6.42 31.80 14.40
N ALA A 264 -6.38 30.82 15.32
CA ALA A 264 -6.44 31.09 16.75
C ALA A 264 -5.14 31.76 17.24
N TYR A 265 -4.00 31.33 16.73
CA TYR A 265 -2.70 31.91 17.06
C TYR A 265 -2.57 33.34 16.52
N ASP A 266 -2.95 33.58 15.26
CA ASP A 266 -2.91 34.92 14.66
C ASP A 266 -3.74 35.93 15.46
N ARG A 267 -4.96 35.55 15.87
CA ARG A 267 -5.81 36.40 16.72
C ARG A 267 -5.20 36.70 18.08
N MET A 268 -4.45 35.75 18.64
CA MET A 268 -3.74 35.96 19.91
C MET A 268 -2.63 37.00 19.72
N LEU A 269 -1.83 36.87 18.65
CA LEU A 269 -0.78 37.84 18.31
C LEU A 269 -1.35 39.24 18.03
N GLU A 270 -2.47 39.33 17.31
CA GLU A 270 -3.16 40.60 17.08
C GLU A 270 -3.60 41.25 18.39
N ALA A 271 -4.15 40.48 19.34
CA ALA A 271 -4.56 40.99 20.64
C ALA A 271 -3.37 41.49 21.48
N GLU A 272 -2.25 40.76 21.47
CA GLU A 272 -1.01 41.19 22.12
C GLU A 272 -0.49 42.50 21.52
N GLN A 273 -0.47 42.60 20.19
CA GLN A 273 -0.05 43.82 19.48
C GLN A 273 -0.99 45.00 19.76
N LEU A 274 -2.30 44.79 19.87
CA LEU A 274 -3.24 45.85 20.23
C LEU A 274 -3.05 46.34 21.68
N ALA A 275 -2.67 45.44 22.60
CA ALA A 275 -2.56 45.77 24.02
C ALA A 275 -1.28 46.55 24.36
N ILE A 276 -0.15 46.18 23.78
CA ILE A 276 1.18 46.71 24.15
C ILE A 276 2.03 47.13 22.95
N GLY A 277 1.49 47.04 21.73
CA GLY A 277 2.21 47.37 20.51
C GLY A 277 2.62 48.84 20.48
N TRP A 278 3.80 49.09 19.89
CA TRP A 278 4.41 50.42 19.81
C TRP A 278 3.47 51.48 19.21
N GLU A 279 2.66 51.11 18.23
CA GLU A 279 1.69 52.01 17.58
C GLU A 279 0.43 52.31 18.41
N ALA A 280 0.13 51.50 19.44
CA ALA A 280 -0.98 51.75 20.35
C ALA A 280 -0.65 52.85 21.37
N ALA A 281 0.62 52.96 21.78
CA ALA A 281 1.10 53.99 22.72
C ALA A 281 1.10 55.40 22.11
N ASP A 282 1.28 55.53 20.80
CA ASP A 282 1.44 56.82 20.11
C ASP A 282 0.12 57.60 19.94
N ARG A 283 -1.04 56.97 20.23
CA ARG A 283 -2.35 57.65 20.24
C ARG A 283 -2.64 58.44 21.52
N SER A 284 -1.76 58.38 22.53
CA SER A 284 -1.98 58.98 23.85
C SER A 284 -1.19 60.27 24.11
N LEU A 285 -0.31 60.69 23.21
CA LEU A 285 0.47 61.93 23.38
C LEU A 285 -0.31 63.13 22.81
N PRO A 286 -0.59 64.18 23.60
CA PRO A 286 -1.22 65.38 23.08
C PRO A 286 -0.31 66.04 22.03
N PRO A 287 -0.89 66.75 21.04
CA PRO A 287 -0.11 67.39 19.99
C PRO A 287 0.90 68.35 20.63
N ARG A 288 2.18 68.16 20.32
CA ARG A 288 3.23 69.08 20.72
C ARG A 288 3.00 70.42 19.99
N THR A 289 2.48 71.39 20.75
CA THR A 289 2.44 72.82 20.41
C THR A 289 3.83 73.40 20.26
#